data_AF-A0A9E8MZM3-F1
#
_entry.id   AF-A0A9E8MZM3-F1
#
_cell.length_a   1.000
_cell.length_b   1.000
_cell.length_c   1.000
_cell.angle_alpha   90.00
_cell.angle_beta   90.00
_cell.angle_gamma   90.00
#
_symmetry.space_group_name_H-M   'P 1'
#
loop_
_entity.id
_entity.type
_entity.pdbx_description
1 polymer ?
#
loop_
_entity_poly.entity_id
_entity_poly.type
_entity_poly.pdbx_seq_one_letter_code
_entity_poly.pdbx_strand_id
1 'polypeptide(L)'
;MDGVFNAEGDRWKRHRKPIADALNVKNVKAFYPILFDKTKSILSKFKTHASTGTEVDVQKEFIAFTIDITTEIAFGLKLDTINNQSNGFQEHLEVIFPIINARLTAPIPIWRFFKSKQDRLLDRSLKAIEKIIYDGIATAKSKMPATSDLNRPPNTF
;
A
#
# COMPACT_ATOMS: atom_id res chain seq x y z
N MET A 1 -5.97 -4.68 17.21
CA MET A 1 -7.08 -4.71 16.24
C MET A 1 -6.68 -5.70 15.17
N ASP A 2 -7.58 -6.62 14.81
CA ASP A 2 -7.33 -7.60 13.77
C ASP A 2 -7.90 -7.09 12.44
N GLY A 3 -7.12 -7.23 11.36
CA GLY A 3 -7.54 -6.98 10.00
C GLY A 3 -7.92 -8.28 9.28
N VAL A 4 -8.25 -8.18 7.99
CA VAL A 4 -8.66 -9.35 7.18
C VAL A 4 -7.57 -10.44 7.08
N PHE A 5 -6.30 -10.09 7.29
CA PHE A 5 -5.16 -11.01 7.20
C PHE A 5 -4.91 -11.85 8.45
N ASN A 6 -5.29 -11.38 9.64
CA ASN A 6 -5.02 -12.06 10.91
C ASN A 6 -6.28 -12.33 11.75
N ALA A 7 -7.45 -11.92 11.29
CA ALA A 7 -8.72 -12.31 11.90
C ALA A 7 -9.10 -13.76 11.53
N GLU A 8 -9.83 -14.42 12.43
CA GLU A 8 -10.32 -15.79 12.23
C GLU A 8 -11.85 -15.87 12.41
N GLY A 9 -12.44 -17.00 11.98
CA GLY A 9 -13.86 -17.32 12.17
C GLY A 9 -14.81 -16.24 11.63
N ASP A 10 -15.84 -15.91 12.42
CA ASP A 10 -16.84 -14.93 12.01
C ASP A 10 -16.29 -13.49 11.93
N ARG A 11 -15.19 -13.19 12.64
CA ARG A 11 -14.49 -11.91 12.52
C ARG A 11 -13.87 -11.77 11.13
N TRP A 12 -13.20 -12.83 10.64
CA TRP A 12 -12.70 -12.86 9.27
C TRP A 12 -13.81 -12.67 8.24
N LYS A 13 -14.94 -13.40 8.37
CA LYS A 13 -16.08 -13.27 7.43
C LYS A 13 -16.58 -11.83 7.35
N ARG A 14 -16.71 -11.16 8.51
CA ARG A 14 -17.13 -9.75 8.58
C ARG A 14 -16.15 -8.80 7.90
N HIS A 15 -14.84 -9.00 8.06
CA HIS A 15 -13.82 -8.17 7.41
C HIS A 15 -13.64 -8.48 5.92
N ARG A 16 -13.79 -9.76 5.53
CA ARG A 16 -13.56 -10.21 4.15
C ARG A 16 -14.59 -9.65 3.17
N LYS A 17 -15.86 -9.57 3.59
CA LYS A 17 -16.97 -9.10 2.73
C LYS A 17 -16.72 -7.70 2.14
N PRO A 18 -16.51 -6.63 2.92
CA PRO A 18 -16.27 -5.30 2.36
C PRO A 18 -14.99 -5.22 1.51
N ILE A 19 -13.94 -5.97 1.88
CA ILE A 19 -12.70 -6.04 1.09
C ILE A 19 -12.93 -6.74 -0.26
N ALA A 20 -13.74 -7.81 -0.30
CA ALA A 20 -14.11 -8.47 -1.55
C ALA A 20 -14.91 -7.54 -2.45
N ASP A 21 -15.87 -6.80 -1.88
CA ASP A 21 -16.68 -5.83 -2.62
C ASP A 21 -15.80 -4.70 -3.18
N ALA A 22 -14.85 -4.19 -2.41
CA ALA A 22 -13.89 -3.18 -2.87
C ALA A 22 -13.00 -3.67 -4.03
N LEU A 23 -12.72 -4.97 -4.12
CA LEU A 23 -11.87 -5.59 -5.15
C LEU A 23 -12.66 -6.29 -6.26
N ASN A 24 -13.97 -6.04 -6.38
CA ASN A 24 -14.76 -6.58 -7.48
C ASN A 24 -14.34 -5.99 -8.83
N VAL A 25 -14.72 -6.65 -9.93
CA VAL A 25 -14.32 -6.26 -11.30
C VAL A 25 -14.71 -4.82 -11.63
N LYS A 26 -15.87 -4.35 -11.16
CA LYS A 26 -16.34 -2.98 -11.41
C LYS A 26 -15.41 -1.95 -10.77
N ASN A 27 -15.00 -2.19 -9.53
CA ASN A 27 -14.09 -1.31 -8.80
C ASN A 27 -12.65 -1.41 -9.33
N VAL A 28 -12.20 -2.60 -9.75
CA VAL A 28 -10.88 -2.78 -10.37
C VAL A 28 -10.74 -1.99 -11.67
N LYS A 29 -11.80 -1.90 -12.49
CA LYS A 29 -11.80 -1.05 -13.70
C LYS A 29 -11.57 0.43 -13.38
N ALA A 30 -11.98 0.90 -12.20
CA ALA A 30 -11.73 2.29 -11.79
C ALA A 30 -10.24 2.57 -11.52
N PHE A 31 -9.41 1.53 -11.34
CA PHE A 31 -7.96 1.68 -11.16
C PHE A 31 -7.19 1.80 -12.47
N TYR A 32 -7.83 1.60 -13.63
CA TYR A 32 -7.17 1.63 -14.93
C TYR A 32 -6.44 2.94 -15.23
N PRO A 33 -6.96 4.14 -14.90
CA PRO A 33 -6.21 5.39 -15.09
C PRO A 33 -4.88 5.39 -14.31
N ILE A 34 -4.88 4.93 -13.05
CA ILE A 34 -3.68 4.84 -12.21
C ILE A 34 -2.67 3.89 -12.85
N LEU A 35 -3.12 2.69 -13.23
CA LEU A 35 -2.26 1.69 -13.89
C LEU A 35 -1.65 2.25 -15.18
N PHE A 36 -2.44 2.94 -15.98
CA PHE A 36 -2.01 3.51 -17.25
C PHE A 36 -0.96 4.61 -17.05
N ASP A 37 -1.18 5.53 -16.11
CA ASP A 37 -0.25 6.63 -15.83
C ASP A 37 1.08 6.10 -15.27
N LYS A 38 1.04 5.14 -14.33
CA LYS A 38 2.26 4.50 -13.81
C LYS A 38 2.98 3.70 -14.88
N THR A 39 2.25 3.02 -15.78
CA THR A 39 2.84 2.26 -16.89
C THR A 39 3.55 3.20 -17.87
N LYS A 40 2.98 4.36 -18.16
CA LYS A 40 3.65 5.40 -18.96
C LYS A 40 4.94 5.88 -18.30
N SER A 41 4.93 6.10 -16.99
CA SER A 41 6.11 6.55 -16.24
C SER A 41 7.28 5.56 -16.36
N ILE A 42 7.05 4.28 -16.02
CA ILE A 42 8.11 3.25 -16.12
C ILE A 42 8.55 3.03 -17.58
N LEU A 43 7.64 3.09 -18.55
CA LEU A 43 7.99 2.98 -19.96
C LEU A 43 8.87 4.15 -20.42
N SER A 44 8.57 5.38 -19.99
CA SER A 44 9.41 6.54 -20.27
C SER A 44 10.81 6.35 -19.71
N LYS A 45 10.92 5.91 -18.46
CA LYS A 45 12.20 5.59 -17.82
C LYS A 45 12.98 4.53 -18.61
N PHE A 46 12.35 3.44 -19.03
CA PHE A 46 13.01 2.39 -19.81
C PHE A 46 13.47 2.87 -21.19
N LYS A 47 12.68 3.73 -21.86
CA LYS A 47 13.12 4.35 -23.13
C LYS A 47 14.38 5.18 -22.94
N THR A 48 14.50 5.94 -21.85
CA THR A 48 15.72 6.68 -21.53
C THR A 48 16.92 5.73 -21.35
N HIS A 49 16.79 4.68 -20.54
CA HIS A 49 17.87 3.70 -20.33
C HIS A 49 18.29 3.01 -21.63
N ALA A 50 17.32 2.64 -22.49
CA ALA A 50 17.59 2.05 -23.79
C ALA A 50 18.36 3.01 -24.72
N SER A 51 18.03 4.30 -24.70
CA SER A 51 18.72 5.30 -25.50
C SER A 51 20.17 5.57 -25.04
N THR A 52 20.47 5.34 -23.76
CA THR A 52 21.80 5.53 -23.18
C THR A 52 22.61 4.23 -23.08
N GLY A 53 22.04 3.08 -23.47
CA GLY A 53 22.67 1.77 -23.33
C GLY A 53 22.91 1.35 -21.87
N THR A 54 22.12 1.89 -20.94
CA THR A 54 22.30 1.63 -19.51
C THR A 54 21.63 0.31 -19.12
N GLU A 55 22.38 -0.56 -18.44
CA GLU A 55 21.84 -1.79 -17.85
C GLU A 55 20.89 -1.46 -16.69
N VAL A 56 19.82 -2.25 -16.55
CA VAL A 56 18.77 -2.01 -15.56
C VAL A 56 18.45 -3.29 -14.82
N ASP A 57 18.39 -3.20 -13.49
CA ASP A 57 17.78 -4.22 -12.65
C ASP A 57 16.25 -4.14 -12.77
N VAL A 58 15.70 -4.95 -13.68
CA VAL A 58 14.27 -4.98 -13.98
C VAL A 58 13.44 -5.35 -12.74
N GLN A 59 13.96 -6.18 -11.84
CA GLN A 59 13.24 -6.57 -10.63
C GLN A 59 13.04 -5.36 -9.71
N LYS A 60 14.10 -4.58 -9.48
CA LYS A 60 14.04 -3.36 -8.68
C LYS A 60 13.04 -2.36 -9.25
N GLU A 61 13.00 -2.21 -10.56
CA GLU A 61 12.08 -1.30 -11.25
C GLU A 61 10.61 -1.72 -11.10
N PHE A 62 10.31 -3.01 -11.21
CA PHE A 62 8.96 -3.52 -10.99
C PHE A 62 8.52 -3.45 -9.52
N ILE A 63 9.44 -3.55 -8.55
CA ILE A 63 9.13 -3.29 -7.14
C ILE A 63 8.66 -1.84 -6.98
N ALA A 64 9.41 -0.86 -7.50
CA ALA A 64 9.03 0.56 -7.45
C ALA A 64 7.67 0.82 -8.13
N PHE A 65 7.46 0.24 -9.31
CA PHE A 65 6.19 0.33 -10.04
C PHE A 65 5.00 -0.22 -9.26
N THR A 66 5.18 -1.37 -8.60
CA THR A 66 4.12 -2.01 -7.81
C THR A 66 3.81 -1.20 -6.55
N ILE A 67 4.82 -0.63 -5.90
CA ILE A 67 4.65 0.25 -4.73
C ILE A 67 3.83 1.49 -5.11
N ASP A 68 4.16 2.14 -6.22
CA ASP A 68 3.44 3.32 -6.70
C ASP A 68 1.96 3.03 -6.98
N ILE A 69 1.67 1.95 -7.70
CA ILE A 69 0.29 1.56 -8.04
C ILE A 69 -0.50 1.21 -6.79
N THR A 70 0.05 0.33 -5.95
CA THR A 70 -0.68 -0.19 -4.78
C THR A 70 -0.89 0.90 -3.74
N THR A 71 0.07 1.82 -3.58
CA THR A 71 -0.07 2.96 -2.65
C THR A 71 -1.10 3.96 -3.14
N GLU A 72 -1.13 4.26 -4.43
CA GLU A 72 -2.13 5.18 -4.99
C GLU A 72 -3.54 4.57 -4.93
N ILE A 73 -3.69 3.27 -5.22
CA ILE A 73 -4.98 2.57 -5.11
C ILE A 73 -5.45 2.47 -3.65
N ALA A 74 -4.57 2.05 -2.73
CA ALA A 74 -4.96 1.75 -1.36
C ALA A 74 -5.13 3.01 -0.48
N PHE A 75 -4.28 4.03 -0.70
CA PHE A 75 -4.20 5.20 0.17
C PHE A 75 -4.50 6.52 -0.55
N GLY A 76 -4.68 6.51 -1.88
CA GLY A 76 -4.86 7.73 -2.66
C GLY A 76 -3.60 8.61 -2.73
N LEU A 77 -2.45 8.09 -2.33
CA LEU A 77 -1.19 8.81 -2.28
C LEU A 77 -0.42 8.59 -3.58
N LYS A 78 -0.16 9.68 -4.31
CA LYS A 78 0.66 9.66 -5.51
C LYS A 78 2.13 9.66 -5.12
N LEU A 79 2.75 8.49 -5.16
CA LEU A 79 4.20 8.35 -5.02
C LEU A 79 4.89 8.54 -6.39
N ASP A 80 6.20 8.71 -6.39
CA ASP A 80 7.00 8.70 -7.62
C ASP A 80 8.29 7.90 -7.42
N THR A 81 8.13 6.71 -6.83
CA THR A 81 9.22 5.77 -6.53
C THR A 81 9.91 5.31 -7.81
N ILE A 82 9.16 5.22 -8.92
CA ILE A 82 9.66 4.87 -10.25
C ILE A 82 10.81 5.82 -10.64
N ASN A 83 10.72 7.11 -10.31
CA ASN A 83 11.76 8.10 -10.62
C ASN A 83 12.71 8.36 -9.45
N ASN A 84 12.81 7.41 -8.51
CA ASN A 84 13.61 7.51 -7.29
C ASN A 84 13.24 8.71 -6.40
N GLN A 85 12.01 9.21 -6.49
CA GLN A 85 11.52 10.23 -5.57
C GLN A 85 10.95 9.54 -4.33
N SER A 86 11.78 9.50 -3.29
CA SER A 86 11.33 9.05 -1.97
C SER A 86 10.27 10.00 -1.43
N ASN A 87 9.25 9.42 -0.82
CA ASN A 87 8.37 10.13 0.09
C ASN A 87 8.47 9.44 1.46
N GLY A 88 8.15 10.18 2.52
CA GLY A 88 8.25 9.65 3.89
C GLY A 88 7.43 8.37 4.12
N PHE A 89 6.41 8.08 3.30
CA PHE A 89 5.64 6.83 3.42
C PHE A 89 6.45 5.61 2.94
N GLN A 90 7.12 5.71 1.79
CA GLN A 90 7.98 4.65 1.25
C GLN A 90 9.11 4.29 2.22
N GLU A 91 9.78 5.28 2.81
CA GLU A 91 10.89 5.07 3.76
C GLU A 91 10.45 4.23 4.96
N HIS A 92 9.24 4.43 5.45
CA HIS A 92 8.69 3.64 6.54
C HIS A 92 8.38 2.21 6.11
N LEU A 93 7.89 1.98 4.88
CA LEU A 93 7.64 0.64 4.35
C LEU A 93 8.93 -0.16 4.16
N GLU A 94 10.00 0.47 3.68
CA GLU A 94 11.32 -0.16 3.51
C GLU A 94 11.92 -0.63 4.84
N VAL A 95 11.58 0.01 5.96
CA VAL A 95 11.92 -0.48 7.30
C VAL A 95 11.01 -1.64 7.73
N ILE A 96 9.71 -1.53 7.47
CA ILE A 96 8.70 -2.45 8.03
C ILE A 96 8.78 -3.83 7.36
N PHE A 97 8.78 -3.90 6.04
CA PHE A 97 8.65 -5.18 5.32
C PHE A 97 9.78 -6.17 5.61
N PRO A 98 11.07 -5.79 5.61
CA PRO A 98 12.15 -6.72 5.93
C PRO A 98 12.03 -7.28 7.36
N ILE A 99 11.65 -6.44 8.33
CA ILE A 99 11.51 -6.86 9.72
C ILE A 99 10.32 -7.80 9.88
N ILE A 100 9.19 -7.54 9.22
CA ILE A 100 8.05 -8.47 9.20
C ILE A 100 8.47 -9.81 8.61
N ASN A 101 9.15 -9.82 7.46
CA ASN A 101 9.60 -11.05 6.81
C ASN A 101 10.55 -11.87 7.70
N ALA A 102 11.51 -11.19 8.35
CA ALA A 102 12.42 -11.83 9.30
C ALA A 102 11.68 -12.41 10.52
N ARG A 103 10.66 -11.71 11.03
CA ARG A 103 9.86 -12.17 12.18
C ARG A 103 8.91 -13.31 11.84
N LEU A 104 8.36 -13.34 10.63
CA LEU A 104 7.48 -14.41 10.15
C LEU A 104 8.21 -15.75 10.03
N THR A 105 9.50 -15.71 9.70
CA THR A 105 10.34 -16.90 9.47
C THR A 105 11.19 -17.30 10.68
N ALA A 106 11.18 -16.50 11.75
CA ALA A 106 12.02 -16.75 12.92
C ALA A 106 11.42 -17.83 13.85
N PRO A 107 12.24 -18.81 14.30
CA PRO A 107 11.76 -19.93 15.10
C PRO A 107 11.41 -19.53 16.54
N ILE A 108 12.04 -18.47 17.07
CA ILE A 108 11.85 -18.00 18.45
C ILE A 108 11.66 -16.48 18.46
N PRO A 109 10.57 -15.96 19.06
CA PRO A 109 10.24 -14.54 19.03
C PRO A 109 10.97 -13.73 20.12
N ILE A 110 12.31 -13.72 20.09
CA ILE A 110 13.16 -13.04 21.08
C ILE A 110 12.90 -11.53 21.23
N TRP A 111 12.44 -10.88 20.14
CA TRP A 111 12.08 -9.45 20.11
C TRP A 111 10.88 -9.10 21.02
N ARG A 112 10.11 -10.11 21.47
CA ARG A 112 9.04 -9.92 22.46
C ARG A 112 9.59 -9.63 23.85
N PHE A 113 10.81 -10.09 24.15
CA PHE A 113 11.45 -9.94 25.45
C PHE A 113 12.51 -8.84 25.44
N PHE A 114 13.27 -8.70 24.35
CA PHE A 114 14.32 -7.69 24.22
C PHE A 114 14.17 -6.90 22.93
N LYS A 115 13.86 -5.59 23.04
CA LYS A 115 13.76 -4.69 21.89
C LYS A 115 15.13 -4.13 21.50
N SER A 116 15.58 -4.48 20.29
CA SER A 116 16.78 -3.93 19.64
C SER A 116 16.56 -2.49 19.14
N LYS A 117 17.63 -1.85 18.63
CA LYS A 117 17.53 -0.56 17.93
C LYS A 117 16.62 -0.65 16.70
N GLN A 118 16.67 -1.77 15.97
CA GLN A 118 15.84 -2.02 14.79
C GLN A 118 14.36 -2.16 15.18
N ASP A 119 14.05 -2.80 16.31
CA ASP A 119 12.66 -2.91 16.79
C ASP A 119 12.08 -1.54 17.17
N ARG A 120 12.90 -0.67 17.77
CA ARG A 120 12.48 0.71 18.07
C ARG A 120 12.27 1.54 16.80
N LEU A 121 13.10 1.31 15.78
CA LEU A 121 12.93 1.95 14.47
C LEU A 121 11.64 1.46 13.80
N LEU A 122 11.34 0.15 13.86
CA LEU A 122 10.07 -0.41 13.40
C LEU A 122 8.89 0.26 14.10
N ASP A 123 8.91 0.36 15.43
CA ASP A 123 7.82 0.98 16.21
C ASP A 123 7.57 2.44 15.76
N ARG A 124 8.65 3.19 15.44
CA ARG A 124 8.53 4.55 14.92
C ARG A 124 7.93 4.59 13.52
N SER A 125 8.41 3.73 12.61
CA SER A 125 7.88 3.64 11.25
C SER A 125 6.41 3.22 11.23
N LEU A 126 6.01 2.27 12.08
CA LEU A 126 4.61 1.87 12.24
C LEU A 126 3.73 3.03 12.69
N LYS A 127 4.17 3.80 13.69
CA LYS A 127 3.45 5.00 14.15
C LYS A 127 3.33 6.07 13.07
N ALA A 128 4.35 6.25 12.25
CA ALA A 128 4.33 7.23 11.18
C ALA A 128 3.35 6.82 10.07
N ILE A 129 3.34 5.54 9.67
CA ILE A 129 2.33 5.01 8.73
C ILE A 129 0.93 5.13 9.32
N GLU A 130 0.75 4.77 10.59
CA GLU A 130 -0.54 4.89 11.28
C GLU A 130 -1.04 6.34 11.24
N LYS A 131 -0.17 7.32 11.51
CA LYS A 131 -0.50 8.75 11.39
C LYS A 131 -0.91 9.11 9.96
N ILE A 132 -0.14 8.71 8.95
CA ILE A 132 -0.45 9.00 7.53
C ILE A 132 -1.83 8.42 7.15
N ILE A 133 -2.13 7.19 7.58
CA ILE A 133 -3.42 6.54 7.33
C ILE A 133 -4.55 7.32 8.01
N TYR A 134 -4.40 7.69 9.29
CA TYR A 134 -5.43 8.44 10.02
C TYR A 134 -5.66 9.84 9.45
N ASP A 135 -4.61 10.53 9.03
CA ASP A 135 -4.70 11.83 8.35
C ASP A 135 -5.44 11.68 7.00
N GLY A 136 -5.16 10.60 6.26
CA GLY A 136 -5.88 10.25 5.04
C GLY A 136 -7.37 9.98 5.28
N ILE A 137 -7.70 9.21 6.32
CA ILE A 137 -9.09 8.93 6.72
C ILE A 137 -9.81 10.23 7.12
N ALA A 138 -9.15 11.10 7.90
CA ALA A 138 -9.72 12.38 8.31
C ALA A 138 -10.01 13.28 7.11
N THR A 139 -9.07 13.35 6.15
CA THR A 139 -9.23 14.09 4.90
C THR A 139 -10.34 13.52 4.02
N ALA A 140 -10.46 12.20 3.94
CA ALA A 140 -11.55 11.57 3.20
C ALA A 140 -12.90 11.91 3.83
N LYS A 141 -13.02 11.82 5.16
CA LYS A 141 -14.24 12.18 5.91
C LYS A 141 -14.64 13.64 5.72
N SER A 142 -13.69 14.58 5.71
CA SER A 142 -14.02 16.01 5.54
C SER A 142 -14.53 16.36 4.13
N LYS A 143 -14.15 15.56 3.13
CA LYS A 143 -14.61 15.71 1.74
C LYS A 143 -15.94 15.01 1.45
N MET A 144 -16.46 14.22 2.40
CA MET A 144 -17.76 13.57 2.25
C MET A 144 -18.88 14.61 2.47
N PRO A 145 -19.85 14.76 1.55
CA PRO A 145 -21.00 15.63 1.78
C PRO A 145 -21.81 15.13 2.98
N ALA A 146 -22.32 16.07 3.80
CA ALA A 146 -22.92 15.79 5.11
C ALA A 146 -24.13 14.83 5.09
N THR A 147 -24.74 14.59 3.93
CA THR A 147 -25.75 13.55 3.71
C THR A 147 -25.84 13.27 2.21
N SER A 148 -25.46 12.07 1.76
CA SER A 148 -25.91 11.55 0.47
C SER A 148 -25.78 10.03 0.43
N ASP A 149 -26.91 9.36 0.61
CA ASP A 149 -27.22 8.04 0.07
C ASP A 149 -26.38 6.83 0.57
N LEU A 150 -26.29 6.63 1.89
CA LEU A 150 -25.71 5.41 2.49
C LEU A 150 -26.55 4.14 2.29
N ASN A 151 -27.73 4.23 1.65
CA ASN A 151 -28.70 3.14 1.52
C ASN A 151 -29.01 2.73 0.06
N ARG A 152 -28.22 3.11 -0.94
CA ARG A 152 -28.43 2.56 -2.28
C ARG A 152 -27.92 1.11 -2.33
N PRO A 153 -28.78 0.10 -2.56
CA PRO A 153 -28.29 -1.26 -2.80
C PRO A 153 -27.38 -1.25 -4.04
N PRO A 154 -26.36 -2.12 -4.11
CA PRO A 154 -25.49 -2.17 -5.27
C PRO A 154 -26.34 -2.50 -6.50
N ASN A 155 -26.39 -1.59 -7.47
CA ASN A 155 -27.04 -1.84 -8.75
C ASN A 155 -26.48 -3.12 -9.37
N THR A 156 -27.31 -4.15 -9.42
CA THR A 156 -27.14 -5.34 -10.27
C THR A 156 -27.47 -4.94 -11.70
N PHE A 157 -26.44 -4.76 -12.53
CA PHE A 157 -26.51 -4.91 -13.97
C PHE A 157 -25.36 -5.82 -14.38
#